data_AF-A0A6A3B2T8-F1
#
_entry.id   AF-A0A6A3B2T8-F1
#
_cell.length_a   1.000
_cell.length_b   1.000
_cell.length_c   1.000
_cell.angle_alpha   90.00
_cell.angle_beta   90.00
_cell.angle_gamma   90.00
#
_symmetry.space_group_name_H-M   'P 1'
#
loop_
_entity.id
_entity.type
_entity.pdbx_description
1 polymer ?
#
loop_
_entity_poly.entity_id
_entity_poly.type
_entity_poly.pdbx_seq_one_letter_code
_entity_poly.pdbx_strand_id
1 'polypeptide(L)'
;MGSFCFWFCFVVLSFASSQVANASVEGTVFINGKVPIGRIDEDFICATLDWWPPEKCDYGTCSWGLAGLLNMDLNNNMFLNAVKAFSPLKIRLGGSLQDKVIYGTEDNQQPCTPFVKNTSEMAKVIFGLNALAGRTIHSNGEALGAWNYTNAEFFIRYTVEKNHTIHGWELGNELSGSGVGTRVSADQYAADTAALQSVVENVYKNVDLKPLIIAPGGVDEHLVEKILDPSVLEGESETFSGLHNIIKSSPTSAVVWVGEAGGAYNSGHHLVTNAFVFSFWYLDQLGMASKYDTRTYCRQSLGGNYGLLNTTNFEPNPDYYSALLWHRLMGRNVLSTSFNGTEKIRSYTHCAKQSKGITLLLINLDNSTTVRAKLAFNSTPCDT
;
A
#
# COMPACT_ATOMS: atom_id res chain seq x y z
N MET A 1 -33.03 -23.37 26.57
CA MET A 1 -33.23 -22.63 25.31
C MET A 1 -32.64 -21.25 25.49
N GLY A 2 -31.34 -21.10 25.22
CA GLY A 2 -30.63 -19.83 25.35
C GLY A 2 -30.62 -19.12 24.01
N SER A 3 -31.26 -17.96 23.95
CA SER A 3 -31.33 -17.12 22.76
C SER A 3 -29.96 -16.46 22.53
N PHE A 4 -29.25 -16.84 21.47
CA PHE A 4 -28.03 -16.16 21.03
C PHE A 4 -28.42 -14.94 20.22
N CYS A 5 -28.22 -13.75 20.79
CA CYS A 5 -28.37 -12.47 20.12
C CYS A 5 -27.18 -12.29 19.16
N PHE A 6 -27.41 -12.39 17.85
CA PHE A 6 -26.44 -11.96 16.84
C PHE A 6 -26.49 -10.44 16.72
N TRP A 7 -25.42 -9.76 17.14
CA TRP A 7 -25.29 -8.32 16.97
C TRP A 7 -24.71 -8.04 15.58
N PHE A 8 -25.57 -7.70 14.62
CA PHE A 8 -25.14 -7.14 13.34
C PHE A 8 -24.76 -5.67 13.56
N CYS A 9 -23.47 -5.36 13.54
CA CYS A 9 -22.99 -3.98 13.55
C CYS A 9 -22.91 -3.49 12.09
N PHE A 10 -23.88 -2.70 11.66
CA PHE A 10 -23.82 -1.97 10.39
C PHE A 10 -23.21 -0.59 10.65
N VAL A 11 -22.00 -0.34 10.16
CA VAL A 11 -21.47 1.03 10.05
C VAL A 11 -21.91 1.56 8.69
N VAL A 12 -22.94 2.40 8.68
CA VAL A 12 -23.38 3.13 7.49
C VAL A 12 -22.97 4.59 7.67
N LEU A 13 -21.99 5.04 6.89
CA LEU A 13 -21.63 6.46 6.80
C LEU A 13 -22.58 7.12 5.79
N SER A 14 -23.63 7.79 6.26
CA SER A 14 -24.56 8.57 5.42
C SER A 14 -24.57 10.02 5.87
N PHE A 15 -24.27 10.95 4.96
CA PHE A 15 -24.49 12.38 5.16
C PHE A 15 -25.97 12.74 4.96
N ALA A 16 -26.53 13.52 5.87
CA ALA A 16 -27.87 14.10 5.73
C ALA A 16 -27.77 15.44 4.98
N SER A 17 -28.42 15.53 3.82
CA SER A 17 -28.78 16.80 3.18
C SER A 17 -30.17 16.67 2.54
N SER A 18 -30.87 17.81 2.44
CA SER A 18 -32.29 18.03 2.16
C SER A 18 -32.95 17.13 1.11
N GLN A 19 -34.21 16.76 1.37
CA GLN A 19 -35.07 15.89 0.57
C GLN A 19 -35.19 16.33 -0.90
N VAL A 20 -34.32 15.78 -1.75
CA VAL A 20 -34.64 15.49 -3.15
C VAL A 20 -35.14 14.05 -3.16
N ALA A 21 -36.20 13.75 -3.91
CA ALA A 21 -36.71 12.38 -4.01
C ALA A 21 -35.61 11.48 -4.62
N ASN A 22 -34.79 10.85 -3.78
CA ASN A 22 -33.75 9.93 -4.23
C ASN A 22 -34.44 8.77 -4.94
N ALA A 23 -34.14 8.60 -6.24
CA ALA A 23 -34.49 7.37 -6.94
C ALA A 23 -33.91 6.20 -6.14
N SER A 24 -34.75 5.22 -5.80
CA SER A 24 -34.30 4.00 -5.14
C SER A 24 -34.37 2.84 -6.10
N VAL A 25 -33.21 2.24 -6.36
CA VAL A 25 -33.09 1.05 -7.22
C VAL A 25 -32.78 -0.17 -6.36
N GLU A 26 -33.20 -1.34 -6.84
CA GLU A 26 -32.85 -2.62 -6.21
C GLU A 26 -31.62 -3.22 -6.88
N GLY A 27 -30.87 -4.02 -6.13
CA GLY A 27 -29.84 -4.90 -6.67
C GLY A 27 -29.57 -6.06 -5.73
N THR A 28 -28.81 -7.05 -6.20
CA THR A 28 -28.49 -8.26 -5.43
C THR A 28 -26.98 -8.49 -5.41
N VAL A 29 -26.42 -8.62 -4.22
CA VAL A 29 -25.03 -9.04 -4.00
C VAL A 29 -25.02 -10.57 -3.97
N PHE A 30 -24.31 -11.19 -4.91
CA PHE A 30 -24.09 -12.63 -4.96
C PHE A 30 -22.71 -12.96 -4.41
N ILE A 31 -22.67 -13.80 -3.38
CA ILE A 31 -21.44 -14.21 -2.72
C ILE A 31 -21.32 -15.74 -2.80
N ASN A 32 -20.23 -16.20 -3.39
CA ASN A 32 -19.86 -17.61 -3.37
C ASN A 32 -18.94 -17.87 -2.18
N GLY A 33 -19.55 -18.37 -1.11
CA GLY A 33 -18.86 -18.77 0.09
C GLY A 33 -18.47 -20.25 0.11
N LYS A 34 -17.95 -20.85 -0.96
CA LYS A 34 -17.45 -22.24 -0.90
C LYS A 34 -15.94 -22.31 -0.73
N VAL A 35 -15.21 -21.49 -1.50
CA VAL A 35 -13.75 -21.53 -1.59
C VAL A 35 -13.24 -20.09 -1.70
N PRO A 36 -12.21 -19.69 -0.94
CA PRO A 36 -11.57 -18.40 -1.13
C PRO A 36 -10.95 -18.29 -2.53
N ILE A 37 -11.10 -17.13 -3.17
CA ILE A 37 -10.50 -16.83 -4.49
C ILE A 37 -9.10 -16.23 -4.38
N GLY A 38 -8.73 -15.78 -3.19
CA GLY A 38 -7.43 -15.19 -2.88
C GLY A 38 -7.22 -15.13 -1.37
N ARG A 39 -6.00 -14.80 -0.95
CA ARG A 39 -5.64 -14.70 0.46
C ARG A 39 -4.67 -13.54 0.71
N ILE A 40 -5.09 -12.56 1.49
CA ILE A 40 -4.23 -11.44 1.91
C ILE A 40 -3.40 -11.79 3.16
N ASP A 41 -2.34 -11.01 3.43
CA ASP A 41 -1.59 -11.11 4.67
C ASP A 41 -2.38 -10.58 5.87
N GLU A 42 -1.98 -10.97 7.08
CA GLU A 42 -2.60 -10.50 8.32
C GLU A 42 -2.42 -8.97 8.50
N ASP A 43 -1.26 -8.49 8.09
CA ASP A 43 -0.81 -7.10 7.99
C ASP A 43 -0.86 -6.64 6.53
N PHE A 44 -2.01 -6.87 5.86
CA PHE A 44 -2.26 -6.44 4.48
C PHE A 44 -2.10 -4.93 4.29
N ILE A 45 -2.56 -4.14 5.26
CA ILE A 45 -2.39 -2.68 5.24
C ILE A 45 -0.93 -2.34 5.55
N CYS A 46 -0.33 -1.59 4.65
CA CYS A 46 1.01 -1.03 4.74
C CYS A 46 0.92 0.48 4.46
N ALA A 47 1.91 1.24 4.92
CA ALA A 47 2.06 2.65 4.57
C ALA A 47 3.49 2.95 4.15
N THR A 48 3.68 4.03 3.39
CA THR A 48 5.01 4.49 3.01
C THR A 48 5.42 5.75 3.79
N LEU A 49 6.71 6.02 3.81
CA LEU A 49 7.29 7.27 4.29
C LEU A 49 8.40 7.71 3.33
N ASP A 50 8.27 8.92 2.80
CA ASP A 50 9.13 9.45 1.73
C ASP A 50 10.16 10.44 2.28
N TRP A 51 11.19 10.73 1.50
CA TRP A 51 12.30 11.60 1.83
C TRP A 51 12.02 13.09 1.58
N TRP A 52 10.83 13.43 1.10
CA TRP A 52 10.50 14.79 0.72
C TRP A 52 10.65 15.79 1.89
N PRO A 53 11.27 16.95 1.65
CA PRO A 53 11.45 17.97 2.66
C PRO A 53 10.18 18.85 2.78
N PRO A 54 10.05 19.65 3.85
CA PRO A 54 8.89 20.53 4.06
C PRO A 54 8.68 21.53 2.92
N GLU A 55 9.74 21.90 2.20
CA GLU A 55 9.72 22.86 1.10
C GLU A 55 9.25 22.25 -0.24
N LYS A 56 8.97 20.94 -0.29
CA LYS A 56 8.37 20.35 -1.50
C LYS A 56 6.93 20.85 -1.64
N CYS A 57 6.69 21.66 -2.66
CA CYS A 57 5.38 22.19 -2.97
C CYS A 57 4.88 21.72 -4.34
N ASP A 58 3.66 21.20 -4.37
CA ASP A 58 2.95 20.80 -5.58
C ASP A 58 1.58 21.48 -5.57
N TYR A 59 1.09 21.85 -6.76
CA TYR A 59 -0.22 22.49 -6.92
C TYR A 59 -0.42 23.73 -6.01
N GLY A 60 0.66 24.45 -5.71
CA GLY A 60 0.63 25.63 -4.83
C GLY A 60 0.60 25.33 -3.33
N THR A 61 0.74 24.07 -2.91
CA THR A 61 0.75 23.67 -1.48
C THR A 61 2.00 22.87 -1.13
N CYS A 62 2.64 23.20 0.00
CA CYS A 62 3.78 22.46 0.53
C CYS A 62 3.26 21.43 1.55
N SER A 63 2.78 20.30 1.02
CA SER A 63 1.93 19.38 1.77
C SER A 63 2.68 18.41 2.68
N TRP A 64 4.02 18.43 2.68
CA TRP A 64 4.81 17.48 3.45
C TRP A 64 5.03 17.90 4.89
N GLY A 65 5.13 19.20 5.18
CA GLY A 65 5.36 19.69 6.55
C GLY A 65 6.48 18.90 7.24
N LEU A 66 6.23 18.39 8.45
CA LEU A 66 7.18 17.53 9.17
C LEU A 66 7.01 16.04 8.87
N ALA A 67 6.19 15.64 7.90
CA ALA A 67 5.87 14.24 7.61
C ALA A 67 6.84 13.56 6.63
N GLY A 68 8.03 14.13 6.42
CA GLY A 68 9.13 13.48 5.70
C GLY A 68 9.95 12.57 6.62
N LEU A 69 10.62 11.57 6.05
CA LEU A 69 11.39 10.55 6.77
C LEU A 69 12.43 11.13 7.75
N LEU A 70 13.04 12.26 7.40
CA LEU A 70 14.05 12.93 8.22
C LEU A 70 13.47 13.86 9.29
N ASN A 71 12.20 14.24 9.17
CA ASN A 71 11.60 15.33 9.95
C ASN A 71 10.46 14.87 10.88
N MET A 72 9.94 13.66 10.67
CA MET A 72 8.79 13.15 11.39
C MET A 72 9.09 12.92 12.87
N ASP A 73 8.28 13.52 13.74
CA ASP A 73 8.36 13.30 15.18
C ASP A 73 7.79 11.93 15.56
N LEU A 74 8.66 10.93 15.60
CA LEU A 74 8.34 9.56 15.97
C LEU A 74 7.96 9.41 17.46
N ASN A 75 8.15 10.44 18.30
CA ASN A 75 7.74 10.43 19.70
C ASN A 75 6.35 11.03 19.92
N ASN A 76 5.71 11.54 18.87
CA ASN A 76 4.39 12.12 18.97
C ASN A 76 3.34 11.05 19.34
N ASN A 77 2.58 11.29 20.42
CA ASN A 77 1.60 10.33 20.91
C ASN A 77 0.49 10.01 19.90
N MET A 78 0.07 10.99 19.09
CA MET A 78 -0.95 10.77 18.07
C MET A 78 -0.41 9.86 16.96
N PHE A 79 0.80 10.14 16.47
CA PHE A 79 1.49 9.28 15.51
C PHE A 79 1.67 7.84 16.02
N LEU A 80 2.19 7.70 17.25
CA LEU A 80 2.41 6.39 17.86
C LEU A 80 1.11 5.60 18.02
N ASN A 81 0.03 6.24 18.48
CA ASN A 81 -1.28 5.61 18.58
C ASN A 81 -1.84 5.21 17.21
N ALA A 82 -1.62 6.05 16.19
CA ALA A 82 -2.05 5.78 14.83
C ALA A 82 -1.35 4.54 14.26
N VAL A 83 -0.03 4.45 14.37
CA VAL A 83 0.73 3.27 13.92
C VAL A 83 0.36 2.03 14.74
N LYS A 84 0.26 2.16 16.06
CA LYS A 84 -0.07 1.06 16.97
C LYS A 84 -1.43 0.42 16.68
N ALA A 85 -2.38 1.16 16.12
CA ALA A 85 -3.70 0.65 15.77
C ALA A 85 -3.67 -0.47 14.69
N PHE A 86 -2.56 -0.58 13.94
CA PHE A 86 -2.31 -1.60 12.92
C PHE A 86 -1.25 -2.63 13.34
N SER A 87 -0.73 -2.54 14.56
CA SER A 87 0.48 -3.23 14.99
C SER A 87 0.47 -4.76 14.70
N PRO A 88 1.50 -5.30 14.04
CA PRO A 88 2.61 -4.58 13.41
C PRO A 88 2.19 -3.96 12.05
N LEU A 89 2.45 -2.66 11.86
CA LEU A 89 2.27 -1.99 10.56
C LEU A 89 3.52 -2.17 9.69
N LYS A 90 3.38 -2.59 8.44
CA LYS A 90 4.49 -2.50 7.48
C LYS A 90 4.69 -1.04 7.06
N ILE A 91 5.92 -0.55 7.17
CA ILE A 91 6.30 0.81 6.75
C ILE A 91 7.43 0.72 5.73
N ARG A 92 7.15 1.16 4.49
CA ARG A 92 8.12 1.23 3.39
C ARG A 92 8.76 2.62 3.33
N LEU A 93 10.08 2.67 3.54
CA LEU A 93 10.87 3.89 3.57
C LEU A 93 11.52 4.09 2.20
N GLY A 94 10.91 4.93 1.36
CA GLY A 94 11.22 5.00 -0.06
C GLY A 94 10.33 5.97 -0.82
N GLY A 95 10.63 6.14 -2.10
CA GLY A 95 9.97 7.08 -3.00
C GLY A 95 10.98 7.60 -4.04
N SER A 96 10.60 8.62 -4.83
CA SER A 96 11.42 9.09 -5.96
C SER A 96 12.83 9.53 -5.59
N LEU A 97 13.06 9.97 -4.35
CA LEU A 97 14.37 10.41 -3.87
C LEU A 97 15.28 9.25 -3.42
N GLN A 98 14.75 8.05 -3.22
CA GLN A 98 15.48 6.87 -2.76
C GLN A 98 16.73 6.59 -3.61
N ASP A 99 16.61 6.70 -4.94
CA ASP A 99 17.71 6.47 -5.89
C ASP A 99 18.74 7.62 -5.95
N LYS A 100 18.62 8.60 -5.06
CA LYS A 100 19.60 9.67 -4.83
C LYS A 100 20.19 9.60 -3.42
N VAL A 101 19.66 8.73 -2.56
CA VAL A 101 20.16 8.53 -1.21
C VAL A 101 21.46 7.74 -1.26
N ILE A 102 22.42 8.19 -0.46
CA ILE A 102 23.63 7.44 -0.12
C ILE A 102 23.60 7.26 1.39
N TYR A 103 23.64 6.01 1.84
CA TYR A 103 23.70 5.74 3.27
C TYR A 103 25.11 6.06 3.78
N GLY A 104 25.20 6.86 4.84
CA GLY A 104 26.46 7.19 5.49
C GLY A 104 27.19 5.93 5.92
N THR A 105 28.46 5.81 5.52
CA THR A 105 29.36 4.72 5.90
C THR A 105 30.45 5.26 6.83
N GLU A 106 31.18 4.40 7.54
CA GLU A 106 32.30 4.83 8.40
C GLU A 106 33.38 5.62 7.63
N ASP A 107 33.49 5.39 6.32
CA ASP A 107 34.41 6.11 5.43
C ASP A 107 33.90 7.49 4.99
N ASN A 108 32.62 7.79 5.23
CA ASN A 108 32.02 9.05 4.84
C ASN A 108 32.27 10.12 5.93
N GLN A 109 33.10 11.11 5.62
CA GLN A 109 33.45 12.19 6.56
C GLN A 109 32.32 13.22 6.78
N GLN A 110 31.20 13.09 6.07
CA GLN A 110 30.03 13.95 6.23
C GLN A 110 29.26 13.58 7.52
N PRO A 111 28.75 14.56 8.28
CA PRO A 111 27.88 14.28 9.42
C PRO A 111 26.63 13.50 9.00
N CYS A 112 26.33 12.39 9.67
CA CYS A 112 25.11 11.60 9.47
C CYS A 112 24.38 11.38 10.81
N THR A 113 23.04 11.41 10.78
CA THR A 113 22.21 11.05 11.93
C THR A 113 22.17 9.52 12.06
N PRO A 114 22.63 8.93 13.18
CA PRO A 114 22.63 7.47 13.33
C PRO A 114 21.20 6.94 13.51
N PHE A 115 20.95 5.74 13.01
CA PHE A 115 19.71 5.02 13.30
C PHE A 115 19.66 4.61 14.78
N VAL A 116 18.50 4.82 15.39
CA VAL A 116 18.26 4.43 16.79
C VAL A 116 17.33 3.22 16.80
N LYS A 117 17.79 2.12 17.40
CA LYS A 117 16.94 0.93 17.58
C LYS A 117 15.84 1.24 18.59
N ASN A 118 14.59 1.06 18.17
CA ASN A 118 13.47 0.95 19.08
C ASN A 118 13.06 -0.54 19.15
N THR A 119 12.91 -1.09 20.34
CA THR A 119 12.52 -2.51 20.54
C THR A 119 11.02 -2.73 20.44
N SER A 120 10.24 -1.68 20.19
CA SER A 120 8.80 -1.80 19.96
C SER A 120 8.51 -2.49 18.63
N GLU A 121 7.75 -3.58 18.65
CA GLU A 121 7.35 -4.34 17.45
C GLU A 121 6.16 -3.69 16.69
N MET A 122 5.92 -2.39 16.89
CA MET A 122 4.78 -1.69 16.27
C MET A 122 4.89 -1.57 14.76
N ALA A 123 6.11 -1.67 14.20
CA ALA A 123 6.34 -1.55 12.77
C ALA A 123 7.32 -2.59 12.22
N LYS A 124 7.03 -3.06 11.01
CA LYS A 124 7.94 -3.85 10.17
C LYS A 124 8.51 -2.91 9.11
N VAL A 125 9.81 -2.67 9.14
CA VAL A 125 10.44 -1.66 8.28
C VAL A 125 10.98 -2.29 7.00
N ILE A 126 10.63 -1.71 5.87
CA ILE A 126 11.18 -2.02 4.55
C ILE A 126 12.00 -0.81 4.11
N PHE A 127 13.26 -1.03 3.75
CA PHE A 127 14.15 0.04 3.31
C PHE A 127 14.35 -0.02 1.80
N GLY A 128 14.15 1.13 1.16
CA GLY A 128 14.49 1.33 -0.22
C GLY A 128 15.97 1.64 -0.44
N LEU A 129 16.62 0.89 -1.32
CA LEU A 129 18.03 1.03 -1.69
C LEU A 129 18.17 1.77 -3.01
N ASN A 130 19.27 2.51 -3.17
CA ASN A 130 19.59 3.24 -4.38
C ASN A 130 20.11 2.28 -5.47
N ALA A 131 19.31 2.08 -6.52
CA ALA A 131 19.65 1.21 -7.65
C ALA A 131 20.49 1.89 -8.74
N LEU A 132 20.67 3.22 -8.66
CA LEU A 132 21.44 4.01 -9.63
C LEU A 132 22.91 4.20 -9.25
N ALA A 133 23.32 3.75 -8.06
CA ALA A 133 24.70 3.83 -7.60
C ALA A 133 25.67 3.20 -8.62
N GLY A 134 26.69 3.98 -9.03
CA GLY A 134 27.76 3.55 -9.94
C GLY A 134 27.39 3.51 -11.43
N ARG A 135 26.17 3.89 -11.81
CA ARG A 135 25.73 3.87 -13.21
C ARG A 135 26.06 5.15 -13.97
N THR A 136 26.12 5.01 -15.29
CA THR A 136 26.14 6.16 -16.21
C THR A 136 24.74 6.42 -16.74
N ILE A 137 24.21 7.63 -16.53
CA ILE A 137 22.90 8.05 -17.03
C ILE A 137 23.09 8.76 -18.37
N HIS A 138 22.48 8.22 -19.42
CA HIS A 138 22.52 8.79 -20.76
C HIS A 138 21.49 9.92 -20.92
N SER A 139 21.67 10.75 -21.95
CA SER A 139 20.78 11.89 -22.23
C SER A 139 19.33 11.49 -22.51
N ASN A 140 19.08 10.25 -22.92
CA ASN A 140 17.75 9.68 -23.10
C ASN A 140 17.12 9.15 -21.80
N GLY A 141 17.76 9.34 -20.64
CA GLY A 141 17.34 8.83 -19.33
C GLY A 141 17.68 7.36 -19.08
N GLU A 142 18.46 6.70 -19.93
CA GLU A 142 18.82 5.30 -19.72
C GLU A 142 20.03 5.18 -18.78
N ALA A 143 19.91 4.37 -17.74
CA ALA A 143 20.98 4.11 -16.78
C ALA A 143 21.70 2.80 -17.14
N LEU A 144 22.93 2.92 -17.64
CA LEU A 144 23.77 1.80 -18.09
C LEU A 144 24.83 1.41 -17.04
N GLY A 145 25.24 0.14 -17.11
CA GLY A 145 26.21 -0.47 -16.21
C GLY A 145 25.56 -1.33 -15.13
N ALA A 146 26.35 -2.21 -14.52
CA ALA A 146 25.91 -3.01 -13.39
C ALA A 146 25.72 -2.14 -12.14
N TRP A 147 24.78 -2.51 -11.27
CA TRP A 147 24.58 -1.83 -10.00
C TRP A 147 25.82 -1.97 -9.09
N ASN A 148 26.35 -0.84 -8.62
CA ASN A 148 27.36 -0.84 -7.57
C ASN A 148 26.70 -1.00 -6.20
N TYR A 149 26.63 -2.25 -5.73
CA TYR A 149 25.98 -2.61 -4.48
C TYR A 149 26.78 -2.25 -3.21
N THR A 150 28.02 -1.74 -3.31
CA THR A 150 28.91 -1.57 -2.14
C THR A 150 28.30 -0.67 -1.05
N ASN A 151 27.65 0.44 -1.42
CA ASN A 151 27.00 1.30 -0.42
C ASN A 151 25.83 0.61 0.27
N ALA A 152 25.01 -0.12 -0.49
CA ALA A 152 23.88 -0.87 0.05
C ALA A 152 24.35 -2.05 0.92
N GLU A 153 25.35 -2.81 0.49
CA GLU A 153 25.92 -3.90 1.28
C GLU A 153 26.46 -3.40 2.62
N PHE A 154 27.17 -2.27 2.62
CA PHE A 154 27.64 -1.66 3.87
C PHE A 154 26.47 -1.36 4.80
N PHE A 155 25.42 -0.71 4.30
CA PHE A 155 24.25 -0.38 5.11
C PHE A 155 23.56 -1.64 5.65
N ILE A 156 23.39 -2.66 4.81
CA ILE A 156 22.80 -3.94 5.21
C ILE A 156 23.65 -4.59 6.32
N ARG A 157 24.99 -4.64 6.18
CA ARG A 157 25.92 -5.16 7.20
C ARG A 157 25.81 -4.38 8.51
N TYR A 158 25.81 -3.05 8.43
CA TYR A 158 25.62 -2.19 9.59
C TYR A 158 24.33 -2.53 10.35
N THR A 159 23.20 -2.72 9.66
CA THR A 159 21.94 -3.08 10.34
C THR A 159 22.04 -4.42 11.07
N VAL A 160 22.71 -5.42 10.48
CA VAL A 160 22.95 -6.72 11.12
C VAL A 160 23.87 -6.58 12.34
N GLU A 161 24.96 -5.83 12.22
CA GLU A 161 25.92 -5.57 13.31
C GLU A 161 25.27 -4.82 14.49
N LYS A 162 24.31 -3.93 14.21
CA LYS A 162 23.52 -3.23 15.23
C LYS A 162 22.29 -4.02 15.71
N ASN A 163 22.15 -5.28 15.30
CA ASN A 163 21.01 -6.15 15.62
C ASN A 163 19.66 -5.49 15.27
N HIS A 164 19.57 -4.76 14.17
CA HIS A 164 18.32 -4.19 13.66
C HIS A 164 17.60 -5.25 12.81
N THR A 165 16.33 -5.47 13.11
CA THR A 165 15.48 -6.35 12.31
C THR A 165 14.87 -5.57 11.16
N ILE A 166 15.32 -5.86 9.94
CA ILE A 166 14.76 -5.29 8.72
C ILE A 166 13.80 -6.30 8.11
N HIS A 167 12.59 -5.86 7.76
CA HIS A 167 11.57 -6.75 7.19
C HIS A 167 11.82 -7.02 5.71
N GLY A 168 12.30 -6.02 4.97
CA GLY A 168 12.61 -6.16 3.55
C GLY A 168 13.55 -5.08 3.03
N TRP A 169 14.22 -5.42 1.93
CA TRP A 169 15.05 -4.52 1.15
C TRP A 169 14.44 -4.37 -0.24
N GLU A 170 14.11 -3.14 -0.61
CA GLU A 170 13.58 -2.81 -1.93
C GLU A 170 14.70 -2.21 -2.79
N LEU A 171 14.87 -2.65 -4.03
CA LEU A 171 15.90 -2.12 -4.92
C LEU A 171 15.29 -1.10 -5.89
N GLY A 172 15.60 0.18 -5.69
CA GLY A 172 15.17 1.32 -6.50
C GLY A 172 13.67 1.63 -6.48
N ASN A 173 13.29 2.69 -7.18
CA ASN A 173 11.92 3.20 -7.23
C ASN A 173 11.56 3.68 -8.64
N GLU A 174 10.52 3.08 -9.26
CA GLU A 174 9.95 3.54 -10.54
C GLU A 174 10.90 3.54 -11.75
N LEU A 175 11.92 2.68 -11.71
CA LEU A 175 12.97 2.60 -12.74
C LEU A 175 12.61 1.72 -13.94
N SER A 176 11.41 1.15 -13.99
CA SER A 176 10.92 0.36 -15.12
C SER A 176 10.45 1.22 -16.31
N GLY A 177 10.34 2.55 -16.12
CA GLY A 177 9.89 3.51 -17.12
C GLY A 177 10.51 4.90 -16.90
N SER A 178 9.86 5.95 -17.41
CA SER A 178 10.34 7.35 -17.31
C SER A 178 9.97 8.07 -16.02
N GLY A 179 9.33 7.41 -15.05
CA GLY A 179 8.68 8.03 -13.88
C GLY A 179 9.58 8.98 -13.09
N VAL A 180 10.80 8.56 -12.78
CA VAL A 180 11.81 9.38 -12.07
C VAL A 180 12.81 10.06 -13.01
N GLY A 181 12.48 10.14 -14.31
CA GLY A 181 13.35 10.70 -15.35
C GLY A 181 14.53 9.80 -15.75
N THR A 182 14.57 8.57 -15.24
CA THR A 182 15.59 7.57 -15.57
C THR A 182 15.04 6.16 -15.51
N ARG A 183 15.62 5.25 -16.31
CA ARG A 183 15.17 3.86 -16.43
C ARG A 183 16.33 2.86 -16.49
N VAL A 184 16.06 1.65 -16.04
CA VAL A 184 16.95 0.48 -16.15
C VAL A 184 16.18 -0.63 -16.88
N SER A 185 16.83 -1.31 -17.83
CA SER A 185 16.18 -2.38 -18.59
C SER A 185 15.79 -3.56 -17.68
N ALA A 186 14.71 -4.27 -18.02
CA ALA A 186 14.21 -5.38 -17.22
C ALA A 186 15.27 -6.47 -16.97
N ASP A 187 16.04 -6.85 -17.99
CA ASP A 187 17.10 -7.85 -17.88
C ASP A 187 18.21 -7.41 -16.91
N GLN A 188 18.65 -6.15 -17.01
CA GLN A 188 19.65 -5.60 -16.11
C GLN A 188 19.10 -5.54 -14.68
N TYR A 189 17.85 -5.08 -14.51
CA TYR A 189 17.20 -5.00 -13.20
C TYR A 189 17.07 -6.37 -12.51
N ALA A 190 16.74 -7.41 -13.29
CA ALA A 190 16.67 -8.78 -12.80
C ALA A 190 18.05 -9.25 -12.31
N ALA A 191 19.13 -8.95 -13.06
CA ALA A 191 20.50 -9.25 -12.64
C ALA A 191 20.89 -8.51 -11.35
N ASP A 192 20.51 -7.24 -11.21
CA ASP A 192 20.82 -6.44 -10.03
C ASP A 192 20.02 -6.91 -8.80
N THR A 193 18.78 -7.35 -8.99
CA THR A 193 17.97 -7.95 -7.93
C THR A 193 18.54 -9.30 -7.49
N ALA A 194 19.06 -10.10 -8.42
CA ALA A 194 19.80 -11.33 -8.09
C ALA A 194 21.11 -11.03 -7.32
N ALA A 195 21.79 -9.93 -7.66
CA ALA A 195 22.95 -9.47 -6.90
C ALA A 195 22.58 -9.05 -5.48
N LEU A 196 21.47 -8.31 -5.30
CA LEU A 196 20.95 -7.97 -3.96
C LEU A 196 20.58 -9.22 -3.16
N GLN A 197 19.92 -10.20 -3.79
CA GLN A 197 19.62 -11.47 -3.15
C GLN A 197 20.89 -12.16 -2.64
N SER A 198 21.94 -12.20 -3.46
CA SER A 198 23.24 -12.78 -3.09
C SER A 198 23.90 -12.03 -1.92
N VAL A 199 23.85 -10.70 -1.92
CA VAL A 199 24.34 -9.87 -0.81
C VAL A 199 23.60 -10.21 0.48
N VAL A 200 22.26 -10.25 0.44
CA VAL A 200 21.43 -10.57 1.61
C VAL A 200 21.70 -11.98 2.11
N GLU A 201 21.79 -12.98 1.24
CA GLU A 201 22.11 -14.36 1.62
C GLU A 201 23.47 -14.47 2.33
N ASN A 202 24.47 -13.70 1.85
CA ASN A 202 25.80 -13.68 2.44
C ASN A 202 25.87 -12.94 3.79
N VAL A 203 25.25 -11.76 3.87
CA VAL A 203 25.28 -10.93 5.08
C VAL A 203 24.43 -11.55 6.20
N TYR A 204 23.28 -12.14 5.87
CA TYR A 204 22.38 -12.79 6.83
C TYR A 204 22.66 -14.29 7.03
N LYS A 205 23.82 -14.81 6.59
CA LYS A 205 24.13 -16.26 6.66
C LYS A 205 23.98 -16.89 8.06
N ASN A 206 24.17 -16.09 9.11
CA ASN A 206 24.08 -16.49 10.52
C ASN A 206 22.93 -15.79 11.26
N VAL A 207 21.96 -15.24 10.52
CA VAL A 207 20.79 -14.58 11.09
C VAL A 207 19.57 -15.43 10.74
N ASP A 208 18.81 -15.83 11.76
CA ASP A 208 17.69 -16.76 11.59
C ASP A 208 16.58 -16.20 10.68
N LEU A 209 16.29 -14.91 10.84
CA LEU A 209 15.27 -14.20 10.06
C LEU A 209 15.92 -13.43 8.91
N LYS A 210 15.70 -13.92 7.69
CA LYS A 210 16.13 -13.24 6.47
C LYS A 210 15.06 -12.23 6.00
N PRO A 211 15.47 -11.03 5.58
CA PRO A 211 14.55 -10.02 5.04
C PRO A 211 14.02 -10.43 3.67
N LEU A 212 12.88 -9.86 3.28
CA LEU A 212 12.36 -9.97 1.92
C LEU A 212 13.23 -9.17 0.93
N ILE A 213 13.29 -9.63 -0.31
CA ILE A 213 13.80 -8.85 -1.44
C ILE A 213 12.59 -8.36 -2.24
N ILE A 214 12.50 -7.05 -2.46
CA ILE A 214 11.40 -6.41 -3.16
C ILE A 214 11.95 -5.73 -4.41
N ALA A 215 11.39 -6.08 -5.56
CA ALA A 215 11.63 -5.40 -6.82
C ALA A 215 10.73 -4.15 -6.93
N PRO A 216 11.12 -3.11 -7.68
CA PRO A 216 10.43 -1.83 -7.68
C PRO A 216 9.05 -1.91 -8.35
N GLY A 217 8.18 -0.96 -7.98
CA GLY A 217 6.97 -0.66 -8.74
C GLY A 217 7.23 0.04 -10.08
N GLY A 218 6.22 0.07 -10.95
CA GLY A 218 6.20 0.90 -12.16
C GLY A 218 5.20 2.06 -12.04
N VAL A 219 5.23 3.00 -12.99
CA VAL A 219 4.37 4.20 -13.00
C VAL A 219 3.27 4.08 -14.05
N ASP A 220 2.05 4.48 -13.69
CA ASP A 220 0.97 4.81 -14.63
C ASP A 220 0.78 6.34 -14.67
N GLU A 221 1.04 6.95 -15.83
CA GLU A 221 1.07 8.40 -16.01
C GLU A 221 -0.35 9.06 -16.08
N HIS A 222 -1.45 8.30 -15.99
CA HIS A 222 -2.80 8.81 -16.29
C HIS A 222 -3.82 8.74 -15.13
N LEU A 223 -3.38 8.67 -13.87
CA LEU A 223 -4.22 8.29 -12.71
C LEU A 223 -5.32 9.30 -12.28
N VAL A 224 -5.13 10.61 -12.49
CA VAL A 224 -6.00 11.67 -11.90
C VAL A 224 -7.36 11.79 -12.58
N GLU A 225 -7.48 11.44 -13.85
CA GLU A 225 -8.73 11.57 -14.62
C GLU A 225 -9.74 10.43 -14.33
N LYS A 226 -9.36 9.45 -13.51
CA LYS A 226 -9.93 8.08 -13.53
C LYS A 226 -10.72 7.69 -12.27
N ILE A 227 -10.68 8.52 -11.24
CA ILE A 227 -10.98 8.11 -9.85
C ILE A 227 -12.47 7.83 -9.58
N LEU A 228 -13.38 8.31 -10.45
CA LEU A 228 -14.84 8.16 -10.29
C LEU A 228 -15.53 7.47 -11.49
N ASP A 229 -14.76 6.98 -12.47
CA ASP A 229 -15.30 6.32 -13.66
C ASP A 229 -15.17 4.78 -13.53
N PRO A 230 -16.28 4.04 -13.41
CA PRO A 230 -16.27 2.58 -13.33
C PRO A 230 -15.56 1.90 -14.50
N SER A 231 -15.63 2.47 -15.71
CA SER A 231 -14.99 1.90 -16.90
C SER A 231 -13.46 1.95 -16.78
N VAL A 232 -12.93 2.94 -16.08
CA VAL A 232 -11.49 3.10 -15.91
C VAL A 232 -10.98 2.31 -14.69
N LEU A 233 -11.75 2.24 -13.61
CA LEU A 233 -11.46 1.32 -12.50
C LEU A 233 -11.46 -0.16 -12.97
N GLU A 234 -12.23 -0.50 -14.01
CA GLU A 234 -12.14 -1.83 -14.62
C GLU A 234 -10.80 -2.04 -15.34
N GLY A 235 -10.25 -1.00 -15.99
CA GLY A 235 -8.90 -1.05 -16.55
C GLY A 235 -7.80 -1.25 -15.49
N GLU A 236 -7.95 -0.70 -14.28
CA GLU A 236 -7.03 -0.97 -13.17
C GLU A 236 -7.15 -2.42 -12.66
N SER A 237 -8.37 -2.97 -12.65
CA SER A 237 -8.62 -4.40 -12.38
C SER A 237 -7.90 -5.31 -13.39
N GLU A 238 -7.75 -4.88 -14.65
CA GLU A 238 -6.97 -5.61 -15.65
C GLU A 238 -5.49 -5.72 -15.27
N THR A 239 -4.87 -4.65 -14.75
CA THR A 239 -3.47 -4.67 -14.27
C THR A 239 -3.27 -5.73 -13.18
N PHE A 240 -4.14 -5.73 -12.16
CA PHE A 240 -4.09 -6.74 -11.11
C PHE A 240 -4.30 -8.16 -11.65
N SER A 241 -5.28 -8.34 -12.55
CA SER A 241 -5.56 -9.64 -13.16
C SER A 241 -4.40 -10.16 -14.02
N GLY A 242 -3.76 -9.28 -14.79
CA GLY A 242 -2.65 -9.59 -15.68
C GLY A 242 -1.44 -10.04 -14.88
N LEU A 243 -1.08 -9.29 -13.82
CA LEU A 243 0.01 -9.67 -12.93
C LEU A 243 -0.29 -10.98 -12.17
N HIS A 244 -1.53 -11.16 -11.69
CA HIS A 244 -1.96 -12.41 -11.08
C HIS A 244 -1.78 -13.60 -12.02
N ASN A 245 -2.17 -13.46 -13.29
CA ASN A 245 -2.03 -14.52 -14.29
C ASN A 245 -0.56 -14.83 -14.60
N ILE A 246 0.29 -13.81 -14.74
CA ILE A 246 1.73 -13.98 -14.96
C ILE A 246 2.34 -14.79 -13.81
N ILE A 247 2.13 -14.37 -12.56
CA ILE A 247 2.70 -15.04 -11.39
C ILE A 247 2.16 -16.46 -11.24
N LYS A 248 0.86 -16.67 -11.44
CA LYS A 248 0.24 -18.00 -11.37
C LYS A 248 0.77 -18.96 -12.44
N SER A 249 1.15 -18.45 -13.60
CA SER A 249 1.75 -19.23 -14.69
C SER A 249 3.27 -19.42 -14.56
N SER A 250 3.89 -18.66 -13.67
CA SER A 250 5.34 -18.67 -13.44
C SER A 250 5.73 -19.82 -12.48
N PRO A 251 6.91 -20.45 -12.64
CA PRO A 251 7.43 -21.41 -11.67
C PRO A 251 7.96 -20.75 -10.38
N THR A 252 7.95 -19.41 -10.30
CA THR A 252 8.47 -18.66 -9.14
C THR A 252 7.55 -18.77 -7.93
N SER A 253 8.13 -18.75 -6.72
CA SER A 253 7.39 -18.59 -5.46
C SER A 253 7.13 -17.12 -5.11
N ALA A 254 7.24 -16.20 -6.07
CA ALA A 254 7.06 -14.78 -5.84
C ALA A 254 5.61 -14.46 -5.45
N VAL A 255 5.45 -13.45 -4.61
CA VAL A 255 4.14 -12.94 -4.19
C VAL A 255 3.98 -11.49 -4.62
N VAL A 256 2.75 -11.08 -4.90
CA VAL A 256 2.43 -9.75 -5.42
C VAL A 256 2.07 -8.80 -4.29
N TRP A 257 2.72 -7.64 -4.26
CA TRP A 257 2.43 -6.53 -3.35
C TRP A 257 2.16 -5.27 -4.17
N VAL A 258 1.25 -4.41 -3.69
CA VAL A 258 1.27 -2.99 -4.08
C VAL A 258 2.25 -2.30 -3.14
N GLY A 259 3.45 -2.00 -3.64
CA GLY A 259 4.54 -1.39 -2.86
C GLY A 259 4.39 0.11 -2.60
N GLU A 260 3.62 0.79 -3.46
CA GLU A 260 3.27 2.20 -3.34
C GLU A 260 2.00 2.50 -4.15
N ALA A 261 1.02 3.17 -3.55
CA ALA A 261 -0.13 3.71 -4.28
C ALA A 261 -0.79 4.88 -3.54
N GLY A 262 -0.94 6.03 -4.20
CA GLY A 262 -1.53 7.25 -3.64
C GLY A 262 -2.74 7.79 -4.39
N GLY A 263 -3.08 7.23 -5.55
CA GLY A 263 -4.24 7.61 -6.38
C GLY A 263 -4.13 8.96 -7.09
N ALA A 264 -3.24 9.84 -6.63
CA ALA A 264 -2.81 11.02 -7.36
C ALA A 264 -1.31 11.24 -7.14
N TYR A 265 -0.60 11.55 -8.23
CA TYR A 265 0.83 11.85 -8.21
C TYR A 265 1.12 13.24 -7.62
N ASN A 266 2.40 13.55 -7.39
CA ASN A 266 2.88 14.84 -6.87
C ASN A 266 2.22 15.25 -5.54
N SER A 267 2.37 14.40 -4.52
CA SER A 267 1.93 14.66 -3.14
C SER A 267 0.41 14.74 -2.91
N GLY A 268 -0.40 14.51 -3.95
CA GLY A 268 -1.86 14.57 -3.88
C GLY A 268 -2.40 16.01 -3.87
N HIS A 269 -3.74 16.12 -3.85
CA HIS A 269 -4.44 17.40 -3.99
C HIS A 269 -5.26 17.72 -2.74
N HIS A 270 -5.06 18.91 -2.18
CA HIS A 270 -5.79 19.39 -1.02
C HIS A 270 -7.31 19.43 -1.27
N LEU A 271 -8.10 19.04 -0.27
CA LEU A 271 -9.56 18.87 -0.32
C LEU A 271 -10.07 17.78 -1.27
N VAL A 272 -9.15 16.99 -1.83
CA VAL A 272 -9.48 15.82 -2.65
C VAL A 272 -8.89 14.59 -1.98
N THR A 273 -7.56 14.42 -2.02
CA THR A 273 -6.88 13.19 -1.56
C THR A 273 -6.80 13.05 -0.05
N ASN A 274 -7.00 14.14 0.70
CA ASN A 274 -7.16 14.16 2.16
C ASN A 274 -8.62 14.29 2.60
N ALA A 275 -9.58 14.27 1.67
CA ALA A 275 -11.00 14.39 1.97
C ALA A 275 -11.72 13.04 1.86
N PHE A 276 -12.94 12.98 2.41
CA PHE A 276 -13.73 11.75 2.46
C PHE A 276 -14.02 11.14 1.07
N VAL A 277 -14.13 11.97 0.05
CA VAL A 277 -14.38 11.52 -1.34
C VAL A 277 -13.29 10.55 -1.84
N PHE A 278 -12.06 10.63 -1.31
CA PHE A 278 -10.98 9.75 -1.73
C PHE A 278 -11.05 8.36 -1.10
N SER A 279 -11.79 8.19 -0.01
CA SER A 279 -12.00 6.90 0.63
C SER A 279 -12.72 5.91 -0.27
N PHE A 280 -13.53 6.38 -1.22
CA PHE A 280 -14.17 5.54 -2.24
C PHE A 280 -13.12 4.86 -3.11
N TRP A 281 -12.17 5.62 -3.65
CA TRP A 281 -11.07 5.07 -4.44
C TRP A 281 -10.20 4.14 -3.60
N TYR A 282 -9.81 4.57 -2.39
CA TYR A 282 -8.88 3.77 -1.60
C TYR A 282 -9.47 2.41 -1.19
N LEU A 283 -10.71 2.39 -0.70
CA LEU A 283 -11.41 1.12 -0.37
C LEU A 283 -11.60 0.25 -1.61
N ASP A 284 -11.82 0.86 -2.77
CA ASP A 284 -11.92 0.12 -4.02
C ASP A 284 -10.61 -0.53 -4.43
N GLN A 285 -9.48 0.17 -4.31
CA GLN A 285 -8.15 -0.38 -4.56
C GLN A 285 -7.83 -1.57 -3.64
N LEU A 286 -8.14 -1.46 -2.35
CA LEU A 286 -7.97 -2.56 -1.41
C LEU A 286 -8.78 -3.80 -1.84
N GLY A 287 -10.03 -3.57 -2.29
CA GLY A 287 -10.91 -4.59 -2.84
C GLY A 287 -10.41 -5.25 -4.12
N MET A 288 -9.97 -4.45 -5.09
CA MET A 288 -9.44 -4.95 -6.35
C MET A 288 -8.14 -5.72 -6.14
N ALA A 289 -7.20 -5.17 -5.37
CA ALA A 289 -5.94 -5.83 -5.06
C ALA A 289 -6.16 -7.18 -4.36
N SER A 290 -7.05 -7.23 -3.36
CA SER A 290 -7.32 -8.47 -2.62
C SER A 290 -7.99 -9.54 -3.49
N LYS A 291 -8.91 -9.13 -4.39
CA LYS A 291 -9.60 -10.03 -5.34
C LYS A 291 -8.63 -10.82 -6.22
N TYR A 292 -7.48 -10.25 -6.54
CA TYR A 292 -6.44 -10.87 -7.38
C TYR A 292 -5.21 -11.37 -6.61
N ASP A 293 -5.41 -11.78 -5.35
CA ASP A 293 -4.39 -12.44 -4.51
C ASP A 293 -3.15 -11.58 -4.19
N THR A 294 -3.29 -10.25 -4.24
CA THR A 294 -2.25 -9.33 -3.76
C THR A 294 -2.14 -9.45 -2.24
N ARG A 295 -0.93 -9.66 -1.72
CA ARG A 295 -0.71 -10.01 -0.31
C ARG A 295 -0.59 -8.82 0.63
N THR A 296 -0.17 -7.66 0.12
CA THR A 296 0.05 -6.43 0.88
C THR A 296 -0.25 -5.21 0.01
N TYR A 297 -0.76 -4.15 0.62
CA TYR A 297 -1.06 -2.87 -0.02
C TYR A 297 -0.45 -1.71 0.77
N CYS A 298 0.57 -1.06 0.23
CA CYS A 298 1.25 0.08 0.82
C CYS A 298 0.68 1.40 0.31
N ARG A 299 -0.06 2.10 1.18
CA ARG A 299 -0.58 3.43 0.89
C ARG A 299 0.54 4.46 0.89
N GLN A 300 0.67 5.19 -0.23
CA GLN A 300 1.42 6.44 -0.32
C GLN A 300 0.53 7.57 0.24
N SER A 301 0.87 8.18 1.38
CA SER A 301 1.92 7.83 2.37
C SER A 301 1.39 8.09 3.79
N LEU A 302 2.25 8.09 4.81
CA LEU A 302 1.90 8.65 6.13
C LEU A 302 1.79 10.19 6.13
N GLY A 303 2.26 10.87 5.08
CA GLY A 303 2.26 12.33 4.91
C GLY A 303 1.78 12.80 3.53
N GLY A 304 1.94 14.08 3.22
CA GLY A 304 1.42 14.68 1.98
C GLY A 304 -0.09 14.91 2.00
N ASN A 305 -0.66 15.47 0.93
CA ASN A 305 -2.11 15.64 0.82
C ASN A 305 -2.84 14.30 0.62
N TYR A 306 -2.17 13.23 0.18
CA TYR A 306 -2.76 11.88 0.18
C TYR A 306 -2.52 11.13 1.50
N GLY A 307 -1.90 11.79 2.49
CA GLY A 307 -1.40 11.15 3.69
C GLY A 307 -2.50 10.54 4.54
N LEU A 308 -2.21 9.43 5.20
CA LEU A 308 -3.11 8.87 6.22
C LEU A 308 -3.22 9.80 7.44
N LEU A 309 -2.20 10.61 7.71
CA LEU A 309 -2.15 11.54 8.84
C LEU A 309 -1.94 12.97 8.35
N ASN A 310 -2.51 13.92 9.09
CA ASN A 310 -2.20 15.33 8.91
C ASN A 310 -0.72 15.60 9.23
N THR A 311 -0.05 16.39 8.39
CA THR A 311 1.40 16.57 8.45
C THR A 311 1.90 17.51 9.56
N THR A 312 1.00 18.13 10.30
CA THR A 312 1.32 19.07 11.39
C THR A 312 0.97 18.50 12.76
N ASN A 313 -0.23 17.95 12.92
CA ASN A 313 -0.74 17.47 14.20
C ASN A 313 -0.97 15.96 14.28
N PHE A 314 -0.71 15.22 13.19
CA PHE A 314 -0.93 13.79 13.04
C PHE A 314 -2.38 13.33 13.26
N GLU A 315 -3.35 14.24 13.23
CA GLU A 315 -4.77 13.85 13.23
C GLU A 315 -5.06 12.98 12.00
N PRO A 316 -5.75 11.84 12.18
CA PRO A 316 -6.02 10.95 11.06
C PRO A 316 -6.94 11.56 10.00
N ASN A 317 -6.53 11.45 8.74
CA ASN A 317 -7.38 11.79 7.59
C ASN A 317 -8.42 10.67 7.35
N PRO A 318 -9.50 10.92 6.58
CA PRO A 318 -10.56 9.93 6.33
C PRO A 318 -10.05 8.55 5.89
N ASP A 319 -9.02 8.50 5.06
CA ASP A 319 -8.45 7.25 4.56
C ASP A 319 -7.75 6.40 5.63
N TYR A 320 -7.27 7.01 6.72
CA TYR A 320 -6.81 6.25 7.87
C TYR A 320 -7.93 5.42 8.47
N TYR A 321 -9.14 5.97 8.59
CA TYR A 321 -10.29 5.24 9.09
C TYR A 321 -10.74 4.15 8.12
N SER A 322 -10.67 4.40 6.81
CA SER A 322 -10.90 3.39 5.77
C SER A 322 -9.95 2.21 5.92
N ALA A 323 -8.64 2.48 6.05
CA ALA A 323 -7.63 1.46 6.32
C ALA A 323 -7.87 0.73 7.66
N LEU A 324 -8.21 1.46 8.72
CA LEU A 324 -8.40 0.89 10.05
C LEU A 324 -9.63 -0.02 10.11
N LEU A 325 -10.74 0.37 9.49
CA LEU A 325 -11.94 -0.45 9.37
C LEU A 325 -11.64 -1.71 8.55
N TRP A 326 -10.95 -1.58 7.42
CA TRP A 326 -10.49 -2.74 6.65
C TRP A 326 -9.64 -3.67 7.51
N HIS A 327 -8.60 -3.14 8.16
CA HIS A 327 -7.69 -3.89 9.00
C HIS A 327 -8.39 -4.62 10.16
N ARG A 328 -9.47 -4.07 10.72
CA ARG A 328 -10.20 -4.67 11.84
C ARG A 328 -11.26 -5.68 11.41
N LEU A 329 -11.88 -5.48 10.25
CA LEU A 329 -13.07 -6.24 9.85
C LEU A 329 -12.77 -7.28 8.76
N MET A 330 -12.01 -6.90 7.73
CA MET A 330 -11.74 -7.76 6.57
C MET A 330 -10.67 -8.80 6.92
N GLY A 331 -11.05 -10.08 6.94
CA GLY A 331 -10.15 -11.19 7.21
C GLY A 331 -9.32 -11.58 5.99
N ARG A 332 -8.48 -12.61 6.17
CA ARG A 332 -7.48 -12.98 5.16
C ARG A 332 -8.04 -13.64 3.92
N ASN A 333 -9.13 -14.38 4.04
CA ASN A 333 -9.69 -15.17 2.95
C ASN A 333 -10.68 -14.33 2.14
N VAL A 334 -10.38 -14.12 0.86
CA VAL A 334 -11.17 -13.30 -0.07
C VAL A 334 -12.22 -14.18 -0.74
N LEU A 335 -13.47 -13.73 -0.82
CA LEU A 335 -14.59 -14.48 -1.40
C LEU A 335 -15.03 -13.88 -2.72
N SER A 336 -15.43 -14.74 -3.66
CA SER A 336 -16.01 -14.30 -4.93
C SER A 336 -17.33 -13.58 -4.68
N THR A 337 -17.36 -12.32 -5.10
CA THR A 337 -18.50 -11.41 -4.92
C THR A 337 -18.84 -10.75 -6.24
N SER A 338 -20.12 -10.63 -6.54
CA SER A 338 -20.61 -9.88 -7.69
C SER A 338 -21.89 -9.15 -7.32
N PHE A 339 -22.18 -8.04 -8.00
CA PHE A 339 -23.40 -7.28 -7.81
C PHE A 339 -24.21 -7.28 -9.11
N ASN A 340 -25.49 -7.61 -9.01
CA ASN A 340 -26.46 -7.51 -10.10
C ASN A 340 -27.39 -6.32 -9.83
N GLY A 341 -27.33 -5.29 -10.68
CA GLY A 341 -28.05 -4.03 -10.50
C GLY A 341 -27.33 -2.92 -11.26
N THR A 342 -27.27 -1.72 -10.66
CA THR A 342 -26.47 -0.60 -11.20
C THR A 342 -24.96 -0.91 -11.18
N GLU A 343 -24.25 -0.46 -12.20
CA GLU A 343 -22.78 -0.54 -12.33
C GLU A 343 -22.05 0.42 -11.36
N LYS A 344 -22.78 1.30 -10.67
CA LYS A 344 -22.24 2.23 -9.67
C LYS A 344 -22.05 1.62 -8.28
N ILE A 345 -22.44 0.35 -8.07
CA ILE A 345 -22.11 -0.38 -6.85
C ILE A 345 -20.89 -1.26 -7.05
N ARG A 346 -19.93 -1.13 -6.13
CA ARG A 346 -18.78 -2.02 -6.04
C ARG A 346 -18.87 -2.82 -4.75
N SER A 347 -18.53 -4.11 -4.81
CA SER A 347 -18.79 -5.04 -3.73
C SER A 347 -17.63 -6.03 -3.54
N TYR A 348 -17.12 -6.14 -2.32
CA TYR A 348 -16.02 -7.03 -1.96
C TYR A 348 -16.34 -7.76 -0.67
N THR A 349 -16.11 -9.06 -0.62
CA THR A 349 -16.39 -9.87 0.57
C THR A 349 -15.18 -10.66 0.99
N HIS A 350 -14.88 -10.63 2.28
CA HIS A 350 -13.89 -11.50 2.90
C HIS A 350 -14.56 -12.33 4.00
N CYS A 351 -13.93 -13.43 4.42
CA CYS A 351 -14.23 -13.97 5.75
C CYS A 351 -13.96 -12.88 6.80
N ALA A 352 -14.78 -12.83 7.85
CA ALA A 352 -14.59 -11.85 8.91
C ALA A 352 -13.29 -12.11 9.68
N LYS A 353 -12.57 -11.05 10.07
CA LYS A 353 -11.25 -11.17 10.71
C LYS A 353 -11.30 -11.74 12.13
N GLN A 354 -12.27 -11.30 12.93
CA GLN A 354 -12.33 -11.58 14.37
C GLN A 354 -13.57 -12.39 14.79
N SER A 355 -14.42 -12.78 13.83
CA SER A 355 -15.67 -13.48 14.11
C SER A 355 -15.96 -14.53 13.05
N LYS A 356 -16.91 -15.42 13.33
CA LYS A 356 -17.46 -16.32 12.33
C LYS A 356 -18.32 -15.54 11.35
N GLY A 357 -18.24 -15.91 10.08
CA GLY A 357 -19.02 -15.30 9.01
C GLY A 357 -18.18 -14.45 8.06
N ILE A 358 -18.81 -13.45 7.47
CA ILE A 358 -18.25 -12.65 6.38
C ILE A 358 -18.26 -11.17 6.74
N THR A 359 -17.36 -10.41 6.12
CA THR A 359 -17.43 -8.95 6.05
C THR A 359 -17.62 -8.55 4.60
N LEU A 360 -18.65 -7.73 4.35
CA LEU A 360 -19.00 -7.21 3.02
C LEU A 360 -18.75 -5.71 3.01
N LEU A 361 -17.90 -5.26 2.08
CA LEU A 361 -17.75 -3.86 1.70
C LEU A 361 -18.68 -3.59 0.51
N LEU A 362 -19.54 -2.57 0.64
CA LEU A 362 -20.34 -2.02 -0.45
C LEU A 362 -19.99 -0.55 -0.62
N ILE A 363 -19.65 -0.17 -1.85
CA ILE A 363 -19.33 1.19 -2.24
C ILE A 363 -20.39 1.66 -3.21
N ASN A 364 -21.10 2.74 -2.88
CA ASN A 364 -22.03 3.39 -3.79
C ASN A 364 -21.37 4.63 -4.40
N LEU A 365 -21.06 4.57 -5.69
CA LEU A 365 -20.44 5.67 -6.44
C LEU A 365 -21.48 6.64 -7.04
N ASP A 366 -22.78 6.38 -6.83
CA ASP A 366 -23.84 7.28 -7.26
C ASP A 366 -24.11 8.37 -6.19
N ASN A 367 -24.20 9.62 -6.63
CA ASN A 367 -24.37 10.78 -5.73
C ASN A 367 -25.83 11.11 -5.41
N SER A 368 -26.79 10.43 -6.05
CA SER A 368 -28.22 10.77 -6.00
C SER A 368 -29.14 9.55 -5.85
N THR A 369 -28.63 8.35 -6.11
CA THR A 369 -29.41 7.12 -6.11
C THR A 369 -29.11 6.29 -4.86
N THR A 370 -30.17 5.92 -4.13
CA THR A 370 -30.06 4.99 -3.00
C THR A 370 -30.30 3.56 -3.48
N VAL A 371 -29.33 2.67 -3.26
CA VAL A 371 -29.44 1.27 -3.66
C VAL A 371 -29.91 0.40 -2.49
N ARG A 372 -31.00 -0.34 -2.70
CA ARG A 372 -31.47 -1.39 -1.79
C ARG A 372 -30.87 -2.73 -2.22
N ALA A 373 -29.77 -3.12 -1.57
CA ALA A 373 -29.05 -4.35 -1.89
C ALA A 373 -29.61 -5.56 -1.11
N LYS A 374 -30.04 -6.59 -1.83
CA LYS A 374 -30.39 -7.92 -1.28
C LYS A 374 -29.13 -8.79 -1.26
N LEU A 375 -28.99 -9.66 -0.26
CA LEU A 375 -27.85 -10.57 -0.14
C LEU A 375 -28.26 -11.98 -0.58
N ALA A 376 -27.52 -12.56 -1.52
CA ALA A 376 -27.65 -13.94 -1.95
C ALA A 376 -26.33 -14.70 -1.67
N PHE A 377 -26.40 -15.75 -0.86
CA PHE A 377 -25.24 -16.46 -0.33
C PHE A 377 -25.38 -17.97 -0.48
N ASN A 378 -24.43 -18.63 -1.14
CA ASN A 378 -24.57 -20.02 -1.59
C ASN A 378 -23.95 -21.09 -0.66
N SER A 379 -23.30 -20.73 0.45
CA SER A 379 -22.81 -21.64 1.53
C SER A 379 -21.88 -20.90 2.50
N THR A 380 -21.64 -21.41 3.72
CA THR A 380 -20.65 -20.88 4.69
C THR A 380 -19.24 -21.50 4.52
N PRO A 381 -18.18 -20.74 4.14
CA PRO A 381 -16.80 -21.25 4.09
C PRO A 381 -15.92 -20.72 5.23
N CYS A 382 -16.46 -19.82 6.08
CA CYS A 382 -15.69 -19.08 7.07
C CYS A 382 -15.88 -19.66 8.49
N ASP A 383 -16.18 -20.96 8.57
CA ASP A 383 -16.45 -21.69 9.82
C ASP A 383 -15.31 -22.62 10.27
N THR A 384 -14.16 -22.60 9.59
CA THR A 384 -13.02 -23.48 9.90
C THR A 384 -11.75 -22.72 10.22
#